data_AF-A0A3C1KN95-F1
#
_entry.id   AF-A0A3C1KN95-F1
#
_cell.length_a   1.000
_cell.length_b   1.000
_cell.length_c   1.000
_cell.angle_alpha   90.00
_cell.angle_beta   90.00
_cell.angle_gamma   90.00
#
_symmetry.space_group_name_H-M   'P 1'
#
loop_
_entity.id
_entity.type
_entity.pdbx_description
1 polymer ?
#
loop_
_entity_poly.entity_id
_entity_poly.type
_entity_poly.pdbx_seq_one_letter_code
_entity_poly.pdbx_strand_id
1 'polypeptide(L)'
;QIRTGSTGVFLGCSGYALPPKERCKNTINLTPGDEAIREDADDEAESRLLRTKHRCKLCNTAMDSYLIDEQRKLHVCGNNPDCPGYEVEKGKFKIKGYDGPTLVCDKCGAEMQLKTGRFGKYFGCMAEDCKNTRKLLRNGEAAPPKMDPVPMPELACEKVEDHYILRDGAAGLFLAASQFPRNRETRAPFVDELLPHTSEIDPKYSFLFSAPVADGDGNRTQVRYSRKAAEQYVMTEQDGKPTGWRAVYRNGAWQVEEGKSTSSAKPAARKKKAAPKRKAARKRS
;
A
#
# COMPACT_ATOMS: atom_id res chain seq x y z
N GLN A 1 -2.94 -8.21 -28.64
CA GLN A 1 -4.42 -8.20 -28.59
C GLN A 1 -4.86 -7.14 -27.60
N ILE A 2 -5.82 -6.29 -27.96
CA ILE A 2 -6.42 -5.34 -27.01
C ILE A 2 -7.38 -6.14 -26.12
N ARG A 3 -7.26 -5.98 -24.80
CA ARG A 3 -8.09 -6.65 -23.80
C ARG A 3 -8.57 -5.65 -22.77
N THR A 4 -9.78 -5.86 -22.27
CA THR A 4 -10.37 -5.04 -21.22
C THR A 4 -10.51 -5.89 -19.97
N GLY A 5 -9.88 -5.45 -18.88
CA GLY A 5 -10.01 -6.05 -17.55
C GLY A 5 -10.74 -5.11 -16.60
N SER A 6 -10.97 -5.56 -15.37
CA SER A 6 -11.59 -4.71 -14.32
C SER A 6 -10.76 -3.47 -13.95
N THR A 7 -9.46 -3.50 -14.19
CA THR A 7 -8.53 -2.39 -13.90
C THR A 7 -8.29 -1.47 -15.10
N GLY A 8 -8.92 -1.71 -16.24
CA GLY A 8 -8.77 -0.90 -17.45
C GLY A 8 -8.40 -1.72 -18.70
N VAL A 9 -8.03 -1.00 -19.76
CA VAL A 9 -7.64 -1.56 -21.05
C VAL A 9 -6.13 -1.83 -21.09
N PHE A 10 -5.72 -2.92 -21.72
CA PHE A 10 -4.31 -3.30 -21.84
C PHE A 10 -4.06 -4.13 -23.11
N LEU A 11 -2.81 -4.18 -23.56
CA LEU A 11 -2.37 -5.10 -24.62
C LEU A 11 -1.91 -6.41 -24.01
N GLY A 12 -2.59 -7.50 -24.35
CA GLY A 12 -2.18 -8.86 -24.03
C GLY A 12 -1.47 -9.54 -25.20
N CYS A 13 -0.46 -10.35 -24.90
CA CYS A 13 0.22 -11.19 -25.87
C CYS A 13 -0.76 -12.21 -26.50
N SER A 14 -0.75 -12.37 -27.83
CA SER A 14 -1.58 -13.37 -28.52
C SER A 14 -1.22 -14.80 -28.11
N GLY A 15 0.06 -15.04 -27.80
CA GLY A 15 0.57 -16.31 -27.25
C GLY A 15 0.01 -16.67 -25.87
N TYR A 16 -0.86 -15.85 -25.27
CA TYR A 16 -1.57 -16.24 -24.04
C TYR A 16 -2.52 -17.42 -24.24
N ALA A 17 -2.99 -17.66 -25.47
CA ALA A 17 -3.89 -18.77 -25.80
C ALA A 17 -3.17 -20.14 -25.87
N LEU A 18 -1.84 -20.14 -25.91
CA LEU A 18 -1.04 -21.36 -25.97
C LEU A 18 -1.10 -22.17 -24.67
N PRO A 19 -0.73 -23.47 -24.71
CA PRO A 19 -0.62 -24.32 -23.53
C PRO A 19 0.24 -23.67 -22.43
N PRO A 20 0.03 -24.02 -21.14
CA PRO A 20 0.66 -23.31 -20.02
C PRO A 20 2.18 -23.16 -20.10
N LYS A 21 2.89 -24.11 -20.72
CA LYS A 21 4.36 -24.09 -20.88
C LYS A 21 4.84 -23.06 -21.91
N GLU A 22 4.02 -22.74 -22.91
CA GLU A 22 4.37 -21.84 -24.03
C GLU A 22 3.61 -20.51 -23.94
N ARG A 23 2.83 -20.33 -22.86
CA ARG A 23 1.97 -19.18 -22.68
C ARG A 23 2.79 -17.90 -22.47
N CYS A 24 2.65 -16.97 -23.40
CA CYS A 24 3.17 -15.62 -23.25
C CYS A 24 2.29 -14.83 -22.26
N LYS A 25 2.82 -14.52 -21.07
CA LYS A 25 2.12 -13.80 -19.99
C LYS A 25 2.38 -12.28 -19.98
N ASN A 26 3.12 -11.76 -20.95
CA ASN A 26 3.45 -10.34 -21.02
C ASN A 26 2.21 -9.50 -21.36
N THR A 27 2.06 -8.39 -20.64
CA THR A 27 0.98 -7.42 -20.81
C THR A 27 1.53 -6.00 -20.77
N ILE A 28 0.96 -5.10 -21.56
CA ILE A 28 1.27 -3.67 -21.55
C ILE A 28 0.01 -2.92 -21.14
N ASN A 29 0.04 -2.24 -19.99
CA ASN A 29 -1.10 -1.41 -19.56
C ASN A 29 -1.22 -0.19 -20.46
N LEU A 30 -2.44 0.14 -20.87
CA LEU A 30 -2.71 1.29 -21.70
C LEU A 30 -3.23 2.43 -20.84
N THR A 31 -2.50 3.55 -20.82
CA THR A 31 -2.90 4.75 -20.06
C THR A 31 -3.88 5.56 -20.89
N PRO A 32 -5.08 5.91 -20.39
CA PRO A 32 -6.02 6.77 -21.11
C PRO A 32 -5.37 8.13 -21.43
N GLY A 33 -5.47 8.55 -22.69
CA GLY A 33 -4.87 9.79 -23.18
C GLY A 33 -5.66 11.06 -22.84
N ASP A 34 -6.86 10.91 -22.27
CA ASP A 34 -7.84 11.99 -22.05
C ASP A 34 -7.85 12.52 -20.59
N GLU A 35 -6.93 12.10 -19.72
CA GLU A 35 -6.88 12.46 -18.28
C GLU A 35 -6.39 13.91 -18.00
N ALA A 36 -6.92 14.92 -18.70
CA ALA A 36 -6.69 16.33 -18.38
C ALA A 36 -7.87 17.22 -18.80
N ILE A 37 -8.87 17.33 -17.92
CA ILE A 37 -9.89 18.38 -18.01
C ILE A 37 -9.34 19.59 -17.23
N ARG A 38 -9.44 20.80 -17.80
CA ARG A 38 -9.10 22.05 -17.10
C ARG A 38 -10.12 22.29 -15.97
N GLU A 39 -9.70 22.89 -14.86
CA GLU A 39 -10.54 23.18 -13.67
C GLU A 39 -11.72 24.14 -13.96
N ASP A 40 -11.70 24.79 -15.11
CA ASP A 40 -12.60 25.83 -15.60
C ASP A 40 -13.51 25.37 -16.77
N ALA A 41 -13.73 24.06 -16.92
CA ALA A 41 -14.52 23.49 -18.03
C ALA A 41 -16.05 23.62 -17.82
N ASP A 42 -16.72 24.43 -18.67
CA ASP A 42 -18.19 24.43 -18.83
C ASP A 42 -18.67 23.25 -19.71
N ASP A 43 -19.99 23.04 -19.80
CA ASP A 43 -20.66 21.98 -20.60
C ASP A 43 -20.20 21.93 -22.09
N GLU A 44 -19.65 23.00 -22.67
CA GLU A 44 -19.05 23.04 -24.00
C GLU A 44 -17.71 22.30 -24.12
N ALA A 45 -16.96 22.11 -23.03
CA ALA A 45 -15.65 21.47 -23.06
C ALA A 45 -15.74 19.99 -23.48
N GLU A 46 -16.76 19.28 -23.02
CA GLU A 46 -17.03 17.88 -23.39
C GLU A 46 -17.37 17.76 -24.89
N SER A 47 -18.14 18.72 -25.42
CA SER A 47 -18.51 18.76 -26.83
C SER A 47 -17.28 18.96 -27.75
N ARG A 48 -16.29 19.73 -27.29
CA ARG A 48 -15.04 19.99 -28.02
C ARG A 48 -14.12 18.78 -27.99
N LEU A 49 -14.02 18.09 -26.84
CA LEU A 49 -13.30 16.82 -26.69
C LEU A 49 -13.89 15.72 -27.61
N LEU A 50 -15.20 15.63 -27.74
CA LEU A 50 -15.86 14.68 -28.66
C LEU A 50 -15.57 14.98 -30.14
N ARG A 51 -15.34 16.25 -30.50
CA ARG A 51 -14.96 16.65 -31.86
C ARG A 51 -13.50 16.34 -32.19
N THR A 52 -12.60 16.33 -31.20
CA THR A 52 -11.17 16.03 -31.41
C THR A 52 -10.86 14.53 -31.40
N LYS A 53 -11.77 13.68 -30.90
CA LYS A 53 -11.60 12.23 -30.96
C LYS A 53 -11.53 11.70 -32.40
N HIS A 54 -10.56 10.82 -32.65
CA HIS A 54 -10.46 10.07 -33.91
C HIS A 54 -11.76 9.30 -34.18
N ARG A 55 -12.08 9.08 -35.46
CA ARG A 55 -13.24 8.30 -35.89
C ARG A 55 -12.79 6.97 -36.47
N CYS A 56 -13.43 5.89 -36.04
CA CYS A 56 -13.12 4.55 -36.49
C CYS A 56 -13.34 4.43 -38.00
N LYS A 57 -12.33 3.98 -38.74
CA LYS A 57 -12.42 3.81 -40.21
C LYS A 57 -13.41 2.73 -40.66
N LEU A 58 -13.88 1.88 -39.74
CA LEU A 58 -14.82 0.78 -40.03
C LEU A 58 -16.28 1.14 -39.76
N CYS A 59 -16.57 1.82 -38.64
CA CYS A 59 -17.95 2.10 -38.21
C CYS A 59 -18.21 3.58 -37.88
N ASN A 60 -17.21 4.45 -38.08
CA ASN A 60 -17.26 5.89 -37.83
C ASN A 60 -17.55 6.30 -36.37
N THR A 61 -17.56 5.36 -35.43
CA THR A 61 -17.70 5.64 -33.99
C THR A 61 -16.46 6.39 -33.47
N ALA A 62 -16.66 7.25 -32.48
CA ALA A 62 -15.54 7.91 -31.77
C ALA A 62 -14.60 6.85 -31.17
N MET A 63 -13.29 7.13 -31.25
CA MET A 63 -12.24 6.26 -30.73
C MET A 63 -11.70 6.82 -29.42
N ASP A 64 -11.35 5.91 -28.51
CA ASP A 64 -10.66 6.21 -27.27
C ASP A 64 -9.15 6.14 -27.46
N SER A 65 -8.47 7.17 -26.97
CA SER A 65 -7.03 7.35 -27.06
C SER A 65 -6.33 6.72 -25.86
N TYR A 66 -5.28 5.93 -26.12
CA TYR A 66 -4.42 5.35 -25.10
C TYR A 66 -2.95 5.55 -25.44
N LEU A 67 -2.10 5.77 -24.44
CA LEU A 67 -0.66 5.79 -24.63
C LEU A 67 -0.06 4.39 -24.44
N ILE A 68 0.79 3.97 -25.40
CA ILE A 68 1.60 2.75 -25.27
C ILE A 68 2.97 3.10 -24.67
N ASP A 69 3.63 4.12 -25.25
CA ASP A 69 4.94 4.64 -24.84
C ASP A 69 5.12 6.07 -25.37
N GLU A 70 6.31 6.65 -25.20
CA GLU A 70 6.64 8.02 -25.63
C GLU A 70 6.60 8.22 -27.15
N GLN A 71 6.56 7.14 -27.93
CA GLN A 71 6.63 7.18 -29.39
C GLN A 71 5.32 6.78 -30.07
N ARG A 72 4.41 6.11 -29.34
CA ARG A 72 3.23 5.45 -29.89
C ARG A 72 2.00 5.69 -29.04
N LYS A 73 0.95 6.16 -29.70
CA LYS A 73 -0.40 6.31 -29.16
C LYS A 73 -1.35 5.38 -29.92
N LEU A 74 -2.22 4.68 -29.21
CA LEU A 74 -3.20 3.74 -29.74
C LEU A 74 -4.59 4.34 -29.63
N HIS A 75 -5.29 4.43 -30.74
CA HIS A 75 -6.71 4.77 -30.80
C HIS A 75 -7.50 3.48 -30.97
N VAL A 76 -8.46 3.22 -30.08
CA VAL A 76 -9.31 2.03 -30.10
C VAL A 76 -10.75 2.45 -30.32
N CYS A 77 -11.48 1.79 -31.22
CA CYS A 77 -12.90 2.08 -31.43
C CYS A 77 -13.70 1.96 -30.13
N GLY A 78 -14.58 2.94 -29.84
CA GLY A 78 -15.44 2.91 -28.66
C GLY A 78 -16.41 1.72 -28.61
N ASN A 79 -16.69 1.11 -29.77
CA ASN A 79 -17.47 -0.13 -29.88
C ASN A 79 -16.62 -1.41 -29.72
N ASN A 80 -15.39 -1.34 -29.23
CA ASN A 80 -14.58 -2.54 -28.94
C ASN A 80 -15.21 -3.31 -27.75
N PRO A 81 -15.36 -4.65 -27.81
CA PRO A 81 -14.74 -5.58 -28.77
C PRO A 81 -15.54 -5.87 -30.05
N ASP A 82 -16.77 -5.38 -30.16
CA ASP A 82 -17.66 -5.65 -31.30
C ASP A 82 -17.14 -5.07 -32.62
N CYS A 83 -16.38 -3.97 -32.55
CA CYS A 83 -15.63 -3.43 -33.68
C CYS A 83 -14.11 -3.58 -33.45
N PRO A 84 -13.37 -4.28 -34.35
CA PRO A 84 -11.92 -4.48 -34.22
C PRO A 84 -11.10 -3.27 -34.69
N GLY A 85 -11.73 -2.13 -34.98
CA GLY A 85 -11.06 -0.95 -35.51
C GLY A 85 -10.10 -0.32 -34.50
N TYR A 86 -8.84 -0.15 -34.90
CA TYR A 86 -7.82 0.58 -34.15
C TYR A 86 -6.89 1.35 -35.09
N GLU A 87 -6.19 2.35 -34.56
CA GLU A 87 -5.16 3.12 -35.26
C GLU A 87 -3.97 3.36 -34.34
N VAL A 88 -2.74 3.28 -34.86
CA VAL A 88 -1.52 3.58 -34.11
C VAL A 88 -0.91 4.85 -34.67
N GLU A 89 -0.93 5.90 -33.86
CA GLU A 89 -0.31 7.18 -34.15
C GLU A 89 1.14 7.14 -33.67
N LYS A 90 2.08 7.42 -34.58
CA LYS A 90 3.51 7.60 -34.26
C LYS A 90 3.79 9.07 -34.05
N GLY A 91 4.52 9.40 -32.99
CA GLY A 91 4.81 10.79 -32.65
C GLY A 91 5.75 10.87 -31.46
N LYS A 92 5.95 12.07 -30.92
CA LYS A 92 6.56 12.25 -29.60
C LYS A 92 5.45 12.61 -28.63
N PHE A 93 5.03 11.64 -27.83
CA PHE A 93 3.97 11.79 -26.87
C PHE A 93 4.57 11.87 -25.48
N LYS A 94 4.13 12.85 -24.70
CA LYS A 94 4.38 12.88 -23.27
C LYS A 94 3.07 12.52 -22.59
N ILE A 95 3.13 11.66 -21.56
CA ILE A 95 2.00 11.47 -20.66
C ILE A 95 1.72 12.84 -20.07
N LYS A 96 0.55 13.41 -20.37
CA LYS A 96 0.12 14.69 -19.79
C LYS A 96 -0.33 14.40 -18.36
N GLY A 97 0.67 14.25 -17.50
CA GLY A 97 0.55 13.65 -16.18
C GLY A 97 1.73 14.04 -15.32
N TYR A 98 2.04 15.34 -15.34
CA TYR A 98 2.65 16.10 -14.27
C TYR A 98 4.17 16.31 -14.36
N ASP A 99 4.55 17.58 -14.53
CA ASP A 99 5.87 18.17 -14.23
C ASP A 99 6.07 18.20 -12.70
N GLY A 100 5.78 17.06 -12.07
CA GLY A 100 5.94 16.90 -10.63
C GLY A 100 7.41 16.97 -10.28
N PRO A 101 7.75 17.40 -9.06
CA PRO A 101 9.13 17.46 -8.61
C PRO A 101 9.82 16.11 -8.88
N THR A 102 10.90 16.14 -9.66
CA THR A 102 11.76 14.96 -9.83
C THR A 102 12.67 14.86 -8.61
N LEU A 103 13.05 13.64 -8.24
CA LEU A 103 13.93 13.42 -7.10
C LEU A 103 15.07 12.47 -7.48
N VAL A 104 16.20 12.64 -6.81
CA VAL A 104 17.36 11.77 -7.00
C VAL A 104 17.16 10.47 -6.22
N CYS A 105 17.39 9.34 -6.89
CA CYS A 105 17.32 8.02 -6.29
C CYS A 105 18.42 7.85 -5.23
N ASP A 106 18.02 7.45 -4.02
CA ASP A 106 18.92 7.18 -2.90
C ASP A 106 19.87 5.98 -3.14
N LYS A 107 19.50 5.07 -4.05
CA LYS A 107 20.29 3.86 -4.31
C LYS A 107 21.28 3.97 -5.47
N CYS A 108 20.90 4.66 -6.55
CA CYS A 108 21.72 4.72 -7.77
C CYS A 108 22.00 6.15 -8.27
N GLY A 109 21.46 7.18 -7.62
CA GLY A 109 21.63 8.58 -8.05
C GLY A 109 20.90 8.96 -9.34
N ALA A 110 20.21 8.03 -10.01
CA ALA A 110 19.41 8.34 -11.19
C ALA A 110 18.13 9.10 -10.82
N GLU A 111 17.52 9.75 -11.82
CA GLU A 111 16.25 10.45 -11.64
C GLU A 111 15.11 9.48 -11.28
N MET A 112 14.26 9.87 -10.33
CA MET A 112 13.00 9.22 -10.03
C MET A 112 11.84 10.14 -10.43
N GLN A 113 10.85 9.55 -11.10
CA GLN A 113 9.67 10.27 -11.60
C GLN A 113 8.39 9.74 -10.97
N LEU A 114 7.37 10.58 -10.87
CA LEU A 114 6.08 10.20 -10.31
C LEU A 114 5.32 9.28 -11.28
N LYS A 115 5.01 8.08 -10.83
CA LYS A 115 4.25 7.04 -11.53
C LYS A 115 2.96 6.74 -10.77
N THR A 116 1.92 6.33 -11.50
CA THR A 116 0.66 5.87 -10.91
C THR A 116 0.63 4.35 -10.91
N GLY A 117 0.43 3.74 -9.75
CA GLY A 117 0.29 2.29 -9.61
C GLY A 117 -1.02 1.90 -8.90
N ARG A 118 -1.24 0.60 -8.74
CA ARG A 118 -2.44 0.04 -8.08
C ARG A 118 -2.65 0.52 -6.63
N PHE A 119 -1.60 1.02 -5.98
CA PHE A 119 -1.62 1.49 -4.59
C PHE A 119 -1.56 3.02 -4.48
N GLY A 120 -1.80 3.73 -5.58
CA GLY A 120 -1.70 5.18 -5.67
C GLY A 120 -0.42 5.64 -6.38
N LYS A 121 -0.17 6.96 -6.31
CA LYS A 121 1.00 7.61 -6.91
C LYS A 121 2.27 7.34 -6.08
N TYR A 122 3.40 7.13 -6.75
CA TYR A 122 4.70 6.85 -6.15
C TYR A 122 5.84 7.33 -7.07
N PHE A 123 6.98 7.72 -6.52
CA PHE A 123 8.18 7.97 -7.30
C PHE A 123 8.86 6.66 -7.66
N GLY A 124 9.09 6.39 -8.94
CA GLY A 124 9.82 5.23 -9.43
C GLY A 124 11.12 5.65 -10.11
N CYS A 125 12.21 4.93 -9.83
CA CYS A 125 13.47 5.17 -10.50
C CYS A 125 13.35 4.93 -12.02
N MET A 126 14.08 5.73 -12.80
CA MET A 126 14.11 5.65 -14.26
C MET A 126 15.24 4.75 -14.79
N ALA A 127 16.19 4.36 -13.95
CA ALA A 127 17.23 3.40 -14.34
C ALA A 127 16.65 1.98 -14.45
N GLU A 128 16.91 1.28 -15.56
CA GLU A 128 16.38 -0.06 -15.81
C GLU A 128 16.84 -1.09 -14.77
N ASP A 129 18.06 -0.94 -14.26
CA ASP A 129 18.65 -1.82 -13.24
C ASP A 129 18.17 -1.51 -11.82
N CYS A 130 17.47 -0.38 -11.59
CA CYS A 130 17.06 0.06 -10.27
C CYS A 130 15.55 -0.03 -10.07
N LYS A 131 15.11 -0.99 -9.23
CA LYS A 131 13.70 -1.18 -8.85
C LYS A 131 13.26 -0.33 -7.66
N ASN A 132 14.03 0.70 -7.30
CA ASN A 132 13.75 1.52 -6.12
C ASN A 132 12.49 2.38 -6.35
N THR A 133 11.68 2.53 -5.29
CA THR A 133 10.44 3.30 -5.32
C THR A 133 10.26 4.06 -4.00
N ARG A 134 9.77 5.30 -4.07
CA ARG A 134 9.40 6.12 -2.90
C ARG A 134 7.92 6.46 -2.95
N LYS A 135 7.24 6.35 -1.82
CA LYS A 135 5.80 6.63 -1.75
C LYS A 135 5.55 8.14 -1.76
N LEU A 136 4.52 8.60 -2.48
CA LEU A 136 4.04 9.98 -2.35
C LEU A 136 3.21 10.09 -1.06
N LEU A 137 3.60 11.01 -0.18
CA LEU A 137 2.85 11.33 1.05
C LEU A 137 1.64 12.21 0.73
N ARG A 138 0.69 12.31 1.68
CA ARG A 138 -0.52 13.14 1.49
C ARG A 138 -0.23 14.63 1.39
N ASN A 139 0.90 15.08 1.92
CA ASN A 139 1.37 16.47 1.82
C ASN A 139 2.07 16.78 0.47
N GLY A 140 2.17 15.81 -0.44
CA GLY A 140 2.82 15.99 -1.74
C GLY A 140 4.33 15.72 -1.75
N GLU A 141 4.94 15.41 -0.60
CA GLU A 141 6.37 15.11 -0.51
C GLU A 141 6.67 13.62 -0.72
N ALA A 142 7.92 13.31 -1.07
CA ALA A 142 8.40 11.94 -1.13
C ALA A 142 8.66 11.39 0.26
N ALA A 143 8.09 10.23 0.59
CA ALA A 143 8.37 9.53 1.85
C ALA A 143 9.89 9.32 2.00
N PRO A 144 10.50 9.54 3.18
CA PRO A 144 11.94 9.39 3.40
C PRO A 144 12.51 8.07 2.85
N PRO A 145 13.81 8.04 2.50
CA PRO A 145 14.48 6.79 2.14
C PRO A 145 14.21 5.72 3.20
N LYS A 146 13.84 4.53 2.72
CA LYS A 146 13.58 3.39 3.59
C LYS A 146 14.88 2.64 3.81
N MET A 147 15.04 2.14 5.03
CA MET A 147 16.06 1.15 5.34
C MET A 147 15.82 -0.13 4.52
N ASP A 148 16.91 -0.84 4.20
CA ASP A 148 16.80 -2.17 3.61
C ASP A 148 16.14 -3.16 4.60
N PRO A 149 15.31 -4.09 4.12
CA PRO A 149 14.68 -5.06 5.00
C PRO A 149 15.71 -5.92 5.72
N VAL A 150 15.58 -6.08 7.03
CA VAL A 150 16.49 -6.91 7.85
C VAL A 150 15.82 -8.28 8.10
N PRO A 151 16.36 -9.39 7.57
CA PRO A 151 15.82 -10.72 7.84
C PRO A 151 16.03 -11.12 9.31
N MET A 152 14.99 -11.65 9.96
CA MET A 152 15.04 -12.14 11.34
C MET A 152 14.59 -13.61 11.37
N PRO A 153 15.41 -14.54 10.84
CA PRO A 153 15.06 -15.95 10.70
C PRO A 153 14.80 -16.65 12.05
N GLU A 154 15.32 -16.12 13.15
CA GLU A 154 15.09 -16.58 14.52
C GLU A 154 13.68 -16.28 15.03
N LEU A 155 12.94 -15.37 14.37
CA LEU A 155 11.58 -14.99 14.74
C LEU A 155 10.55 -15.68 13.84
N ALA A 156 9.99 -16.78 14.33
CA ALA A 156 8.88 -17.47 13.65
C ALA A 156 7.58 -16.65 13.69
N CYS A 157 6.79 -16.73 12.62
CA CYS A 157 5.44 -16.19 12.58
C CYS A 157 4.48 -16.99 13.49
N GLU A 158 3.44 -16.33 14.01
CA GLU A 158 2.46 -16.90 14.93
C GLU A 158 1.41 -17.74 14.21
N LYS A 159 0.95 -17.31 13.02
CA LYS A 159 -0.19 -17.92 12.31
C LYS A 159 0.21 -18.76 11.10
N VAL A 160 1.41 -18.56 10.58
CA VAL A 160 1.91 -19.22 9.37
C VAL A 160 3.30 -19.80 9.60
N GLU A 161 3.63 -20.87 8.89
CA GLU A 161 4.98 -21.45 8.87
C GLU A 161 5.88 -20.57 7.99
N ASP A 162 6.41 -19.51 8.60
CA ASP A 162 7.27 -18.50 7.99
C ASP A 162 8.11 -17.81 9.09
N HIS A 163 9.06 -16.96 8.69
CA HIS A 163 9.83 -16.10 9.59
C HIS A 163 9.55 -14.62 9.31
N TYR A 164 9.88 -13.78 10.29
CA TYR A 164 9.71 -12.34 10.18
C TYR A 164 10.88 -11.66 9.47
N ILE A 165 10.57 -10.58 8.77
CA ILE A 165 11.52 -9.61 8.22
C ILE A 165 11.15 -8.24 8.80
N LEU A 166 12.12 -7.54 9.38
CA LEU A 166 11.96 -6.18 9.84
C LEU A 166 11.94 -5.22 8.66
N ARG A 167 10.91 -4.37 8.59
CA ARG A 167 10.70 -3.41 7.51
C ARG A 167 10.47 -2.01 8.05
N ASP A 168 10.93 -1.04 7.28
CA ASP A 168 10.69 0.38 7.51
C ASP A 168 9.42 0.85 6.77
N GLY A 169 8.45 1.34 7.55
CA GLY A 169 7.17 1.85 7.07
C GLY A 169 6.95 3.31 7.46
N ALA A 170 5.85 3.89 6.96
CA ALA A 170 5.47 5.27 7.27
C ALA A 170 5.16 5.51 8.77
N ALA A 171 4.94 4.44 9.54
CA ALA A 171 4.73 4.48 10.98
C ALA A 171 5.93 3.90 11.75
N GLY A 172 7.12 3.90 11.14
CA GLY A 172 8.33 3.31 11.71
C GLY A 172 8.48 1.81 11.44
N LEU A 173 9.28 1.17 12.29
CA LEU A 173 9.65 -0.24 12.17
C LEU A 173 8.48 -1.19 12.47
N PHE A 174 8.34 -2.23 11.64
CA PHE A 174 7.38 -3.31 11.86
C PHE A 174 7.93 -4.63 11.31
N LEU A 175 7.50 -5.74 11.92
CA LEU A 175 7.81 -7.08 11.43
C LEU A 175 6.72 -7.53 10.46
N ALA A 176 7.14 -8.14 9.35
CA ALA A 176 6.24 -8.73 8.36
C ALA A 176 6.75 -10.11 7.93
N ALA A 177 5.83 -11.03 7.64
CA ALA A 177 6.18 -12.35 7.13
C ALA A 177 7.05 -12.28 5.87
N SER A 178 8.03 -13.17 5.74
CA SER A 178 9.00 -13.18 4.64
C SER A 178 8.31 -13.35 3.28
N GLN A 179 7.26 -14.18 3.22
CA GLN A 179 6.54 -14.50 1.98
C GLN A 179 5.42 -13.50 1.64
N PHE A 180 5.49 -12.24 2.09
CA PHE A 180 4.58 -11.19 1.62
C PHE A 180 4.66 -11.07 0.08
N PRO A 181 3.53 -10.97 -0.66
CA PRO A 181 2.16 -10.68 -0.22
C PRO A 181 1.27 -11.91 0.06
N ARG A 182 1.83 -13.13 0.00
CA ARG A 182 1.11 -14.38 0.25
C ARG A 182 0.73 -14.49 1.72
N ASN A 183 1.71 -14.29 2.59
CA ASN A 183 1.52 -14.19 4.04
C ASN A 183 1.43 -12.72 4.42
N ARG A 184 0.33 -12.33 5.05
CA ARG A 184 0.05 -10.93 5.43
C ARG A 184 0.12 -10.70 6.95
N GLU A 185 0.85 -11.56 7.63
CA GLU A 185 1.09 -11.42 9.05
C GLU A 185 2.08 -10.29 9.31
N THR A 186 1.73 -9.42 10.25
CA THR A 186 2.56 -8.28 10.66
C THR A 186 2.37 -8.02 12.14
N ARG A 187 3.44 -7.65 12.85
CA ARG A 187 3.39 -7.22 14.25
C ARG A 187 4.41 -6.13 14.56
N ALA A 188 4.27 -5.50 15.71
CA ALA A 188 5.30 -4.62 16.25
C ALA A 188 6.52 -5.45 16.72
N PRO A 189 7.76 -4.99 16.50
CA PRO A 189 8.94 -5.61 17.10
C PRO A 189 9.00 -5.30 18.59
N PHE A 190 9.51 -6.25 19.37
CA PHE A 190 9.92 -5.99 20.74
C PHE A 190 11.30 -5.34 20.77
N VAL A 191 11.60 -4.58 21.83
CA VAL A 191 12.90 -3.90 21.94
C VAL A 191 14.04 -4.91 22.00
N ASP A 192 13.88 -6.02 22.74
CA ASP A 192 14.90 -7.08 22.82
C ASP A 192 15.19 -7.74 21.47
N GLU A 193 14.20 -7.81 20.57
CA GLU A 193 14.37 -8.38 19.22
C GLU A 193 15.21 -7.48 18.31
N LEU A 194 15.26 -6.17 18.59
CA LEU A 194 16.03 -5.21 17.79
C LEU A 194 17.52 -5.17 18.18
N LEU A 195 17.85 -5.51 19.43
CA LEU A 195 19.22 -5.38 19.96
C LEU A 195 20.27 -6.23 19.20
N PRO A 196 19.98 -7.49 18.80
CA PRO A 196 20.93 -8.29 18.02
C PRO A 196 21.23 -7.71 16.63
N HIS A 197 20.30 -6.95 16.06
CA HIS A 197 20.38 -6.41 14.69
C HIS A 197 20.74 -4.91 14.65
N THR A 198 21.28 -4.37 15.74
CA THR A 198 21.64 -2.94 15.87
C THR A 198 22.54 -2.42 14.75
N SER A 199 23.43 -3.26 14.23
CA SER A 199 24.34 -2.91 13.12
C SER A 199 23.67 -2.88 11.75
N GLU A 200 22.55 -3.58 11.57
CA GLU A 200 21.81 -3.66 10.30
C GLU A 200 20.69 -2.62 10.23
N ILE A 201 20.29 -2.08 11.38
CA ILE A 201 19.23 -1.08 11.48
C ILE A 201 19.79 0.34 11.27
N ASP A 202 19.08 1.14 10.49
CA ASP A 202 19.43 2.53 10.16
C ASP A 202 19.66 3.38 11.43
N PRO A 203 20.76 4.17 11.50
CA PRO A 203 21.08 5.00 12.66
C PRO A 203 19.96 5.96 13.11
N LYS A 204 19.00 6.30 12.24
CA LYS A 204 17.83 7.11 12.64
C LYS A 204 17.00 6.45 13.74
N TYR A 205 17.12 5.14 13.93
CA TYR A 205 16.43 4.37 14.97
C TYR A 205 17.30 4.07 16.20
N SER A 206 18.53 4.61 16.31
CA SER A 206 19.43 4.30 17.43
C SER A 206 18.83 4.59 18.81
N PHE A 207 17.90 5.52 18.91
CA PHE A 207 17.19 5.81 20.16
C PHE A 207 16.32 4.65 20.66
N LEU A 208 15.87 3.75 19.77
CA LEU A 208 15.10 2.56 20.15
C LEU A 208 15.97 1.53 20.90
N PHE A 209 17.28 1.51 20.67
CA PHE A 209 18.19 0.55 21.32
C PHE A 209 18.47 0.89 22.78
N SER A 210 18.21 2.12 23.20
CA SER A 210 18.28 2.55 24.60
C SER A 210 16.93 2.47 25.33
N ALA A 211 15.89 1.98 24.65
CA ALA A 211 14.56 1.86 25.26
C ALA A 211 14.56 0.80 26.37
N PRO A 212 13.72 0.95 27.41
CA PRO A 212 13.54 -0.09 28.41
C PRO A 212 13.05 -1.37 27.73
N VAL A 213 13.69 -2.50 27.99
CA VAL A 213 13.35 -3.81 27.39
C VAL A 213 12.13 -4.46 28.06
N ALA A 214 11.94 -4.17 29.34
CA ALA A 214 10.79 -4.63 30.12
C ALA A 214 10.27 -3.51 31.03
N ASP A 215 9.02 -3.61 31.47
CA ASP A 215 8.49 -2.81 32.57
C ASP A 215 8.90 -3.38 33.95
N GLY A 216 8.45 -2.73 35.02
CA GLY A 216 8.76 -3.16 36.39
C GLY A 216 8.20 -4.54 36.78
N ASP A 217 7.21 -5.04 36.02
CA ASP A 217 6.60 -6.35 36.21
C ASP A 217 7.23 -7.43 35.31
N GLY A 218 8.24 -7.06 34.51
CA GLY A 218 8.94 -7.97 33.59
C GLY A 218 8.22 -8.20 32.26
N ASN A 219 7.17 -7.43 31.93
CA ASN A 219 6.52 -7.54 30.62
C ASN A 219 7.41 -6.91 29.55
N ARG A 220 7.57 -7.60 28.41
CA ARG A 220 8.40 -7.13 27.28
C ARG A 220 7.81 -5.88 26.63
N THR A 221 8.68 -4.94 26.27
CA THR A 221 8.29 -3.69 25.62
C THR A 221 8.27 -3.81 24.10
N GLN A 222 7.19 -3.34 23.49
CA GLN A 222 7.00 -3.33 22.04
C GLN A 222 7.08 -1.90 21.50
N VAL A 223 7.70 -1.74 20.33
CA VAL A 223 7.80 -0.45 19.63
C VAL A 223 6.49 -0.14 18.93
N ARG A 224 5.92 1.03 19.22
CA ARG A 224 4.67 1.53 18.62
C ARG A 224 4.86 2.95 18.08
N TYR A 225 3.89 3.40 17.30
CA TYR A 225 3.91 4.73 16.69
C TYR A 225 2.60 5.47 16.97
N SER A 226 2.71 6.66 17.55
CA SER A 226 1.60 7.55 17.81
C SER A 226 1.34 8.41 16.58
N ARG A 227 0.24 8.18 15.86
CA ARG A 227 -0.14 9.04 14.72
C ARG A 227 -0.46 10.48 15.12
N LYS A 228 -0.91 10.69 16.37
CA LYS A 228 -1.29 12.01 16.89
C LYS A 228 -0.05 12.86 17.19
N ALA A 229 0.97 12.25 17.80
CA ALA A 229 2.21 12.93 18.14
C ALA A 229 3.30 12.76 17.05
N ALA A 230 3.03 11.93 16.02
CA ALA A 230 3.97 11.58 14.96
C ALA A 230 5.33 11.06 15.49
N GLU A 231 5.31 10.32 16.60
CA GLU A 231 6.50 9.85 17.30
C GLU A 231 6.42 8.34 17.63
N GLN A 232 7.58 7.69 17.72
CA GLN A 232 7.68 6.32 18.21
C GLN A 232 7.75 6.31 19.74
N TYR A 233 7.10 5.32 20.34
CA TYR A 233 7.07 5.11 21.78
C TYR A 233 7.11 3.61 22.07
N VAL A 234 7.44 3.22 23.29
CA VAL A 234 7.37 1.82 23.73
C VAL A 234 6.25 1.64 24.73
N MET A 235 5.63 0.47 24.73
CA MET A 235 4.60 0.11 25.70
C MET A 235 4.64 -1.39 25.98
N THR A 236 4.02 -1.82 27.08
CA THR A 236 3.87 -3.25 27.38
C THR A 236 2.42 -3.69 27.16
N GLU A 237 2.25 -4.96 26.75
CA GLU A 237 0.96 -5.62 26.60
C GLU A 237 1.01 -6.97 27.33
N GLN A 238 -0.11 -7.36 27.93
CA GLN A 238 -0.32 -8.68 28.52
C GLN A 238 -1.60 -9.26 27.92
N ASP A 239 -1.53 -10.49 27.40
CA ASP A 239 -2.64 -11.16 26.70
C ASP A 239 -3.30 -10.30 25.60
N GLY A 240 -2.48 -9.55 24.86
CA GLY A 240 -2.91 -8.64 23.78
C GLY A 240 -3.63 -7.37 24.26
N LYS A 241 -3.58 -7.06 25.56
CA LYS A 241 -4.14 -5.84 26.14
C LYS A 241 -3.03 -4.94 26.69
N PRO A 242 -3.10 -3.61 26.46
CA PRO A 242 -2.19 -2.66 27.08
C PRO A 242 -2.23 -2.76 28.61
N THR A 243 -1.05 -2.86 29.23
CA THR A 243 -0.91 -2.82 30.71
C THR A 243 -1.19 -1.42 31.27
N GLY A 244 -0.98 -0.39 30.45
CA GLY A 244 -1.01 1.02 30.84
C GLY A 244 0.39 1.64 30.95
N TRP A 245 1.44 0.81 30.98
CA TRP A 245 2.82 1.28 30.95
C TRP A 245 3.20 1.74 29.53
N ARG A 246 3.78 2.93 29.42
CA ARG A 246 4.40 3.42 28.20
C ARG A 246 5.64 4.26 28.52
N ALA A 247 6.58 4.33 27.59
CA ALA A 247 7.69 5.28 27.66
C ALA A 247 7.86 5.99 26.31
N VAL A 248 8.22 7.27 26.38
CA VAL A 248 8.44 8.15 25.22
C VAL A 248 9.87 8.68 25.26
N TYR A 249 10.49 8.86 24.10
CA TYR A 249 11.85 9.39 24.02
C TYR A 249 11.83 10.91 23.86
N ARG A 250 12.32 11.65 24.88
CA ARG A 250 12.36 13.13 24.88
C ARG A 250 13.68 13.62 25.45
N ASN A 251 14.26 14.65 24.83
CA ASN A 251 15.51 15.29 25.27
C ASN A 251 16.67 14.30 25.48
N GLY A 252 16.79 13.29 24.61
CA GLY A 252 17.87 12.30 24.69
C GLY A 252 17.64 11.16 25.68
N ALA A 253 16.52 11.12 26.39
CA ALA A 253 16.23 10.12 27.41
C ALA A 253 14.81 9.53 27.27
N TRP A 254 14.66 8.27 27.68
CA TRP A 254 13.36 7.61 27.80
C TRP A 254 12.65 8.06 29.08
N GLN A 255 11.45 8.60 28.94
CA GLN A 255 10.60 9.04 30.03
C GLN A 255 9.39 8.12 30.12
N VAL A 256 9.24 7.45 31.25
CA VAL A 256 8.08 6.60 31.53
C VAL A 256 6.88 7.48 31.83
N GLU A 257 5.78 7.26 31.12
CA GLU A 257 4.50 7.89 31.38
C GLU A 257 3.55 6.78 31.86
N GLU A 258 3.28 6.72 33.16
CA GLU A 258 2.33 5.75 33.70
C GLU A 258 0.90 6.17 33.32
N GLY A 259 0.25 5.40 32.45
CA GLY A 259 -1.18 5.52 32.20
C GLY A 259 -1.98 4.86 33.32
N LYS A 260 -3.13 5.44 33.69
CA LYS A 260 -4.12 4.74 34.52
C LYS A 260 -4.50 3.43 33.83
N SER A 261 -4.16 2.30 34.44
CA SER A 261 -4.52 0.97 33.93
C SER A 261 -6.03 0.87 33.70
N THR A 262 -6.44 0.40 32.52
CA THR A 262 -7.86 0.12 32.22
C THR A 262 -8.33 -1.20 32.81
N SER A 263 -7.56 -1.82 33.70
CA SER A 263 -7.91 -3.04 34.41
C SER A 263 -8.66 -2.75 35.72
N SER A 264 -9.88 -2.24 35.61
CA SER A 264 -10.90 -2.49 36.65
C SER A 264 -12.06 -3.23 36.00
N ALA A 265 -11.94 -4.56 35.99
CA ALA A 265 -13.05 -5.45 35.69
C ALA A 265 -14.16 -5.22 36.73
N LYS A 266 -15.19 -4.47 36.34
CA LYS A 266 -16.45 -4.40 37.07
C LYS A 266 -17.05 -5.81 37.06
N PRO A 267 -17.39 -6.44 38.20
CA PRO A 267 -17.96 -7.78 38.20
C PRO A 267 -19.25 -7.79 37.39
N ALA A 268 -19.31 -8.70 36.41
CA ALA A 268 -20.47 -8.89 35.56
C ALA A 268 -21.71 -9.16 36.42
N ALA A 269 -22.66 -8.24 36.39
CA ALA A 269 -23.96 -8.45 37.00
C ALA A 269 -24.60 -9.70 36.39
N ARG A 270 -24.79 -10.73 37.22
CA ARG A 270 -25.55 -11.95 36.89
C ARG A 270 -26.90 -11.55 36.29
N LYS A 271 -27.08 -11.75 34.99
CA LYS A 271 -28.41 -11.72 34.35
C LYS A 271 -29.26 -12.81 35.00
N LYS A 272 -30.28 -12.39 35.76
CA LYS A 272 -31.34 -13.28 36.27
C LYS A 272 -32.01 -13.96 35.07
N LYS A 273 -31.99 -15.29 35.03
CA LYS A 273 -32.75 -16.09 34.06
C LYS A 273 -34.25 -15.81 34.26
N ALA A 274 -34.94 -15.42 33.20
CA ALA A 274 -36.40 -15.30 33.18
C ALA A 274 -37.02 -16.70 33.28
N ALA A 275 -38.03 -16.83 34.13
CA ALA A 275 -38.77 -18.08 34.34
C ALA A 275 -39.63 -18.45 33.11
N PRO A 276 -39.77 -19.74 32.78
CA PRO A 276 -40.58 -20.18 31.64
C PRO A 276 -42.08 -19.99 31.90
N LYS A 277 -42.77 -19.35 30.94
CA LYS A 277 -44.24 -19.21 30.93
C LYS A 277 -44.90 -20.59 30.75
N ARG A 278 -45.77 -20.96 31.69
CA ARG A 278 -46.65 -22.14 31.62
C ARG A 278 -47.62 -22.00 30.44
N LYS A 279 -47.70 -23.03 29.58
CA LYS A 279 -48.74 -23.16 28.56
C LYS A 279 -50.06 -23.54 29.24
N ALA A 280 -51.10 -22.72 29.08
CA ALA A 280 -52.45 -23.06 29.49
C ALA A 280 -53.09 -23.99 28.44
N ALA A 281 -53.59 -25.12 28.93
CA ALA A 281 -54.36 -26.09 28.16
C ALA A 281 -55.70 -25.48 27.73
N ARG A 282 -56.04 -25.63 26.44
CA ARG A 282 -57.36 -25.28 25.92
C ARG A 282 -58.13 -26.58 25.69
N LYS A 283 -59.18 -26.77 26.49
CA LYS A 283 -60.11 -27.91 26.44
C LYS A 283 -60.87 -27.92 25.11
N ARG A 284 -61.11 -29.13 24.59
CA ARG A 284 -62.09 -29.46 23.55
C ARG A 284 -63.51 -29.25 24.09
N SER A 285 -64.35 -28.58 23.31
CA SER A 285 -65.76 -28.91 23.05
C SER A 285 -66.10 -28.29 21.70
#